data_AF-A0A7L2QZI6-F1
#
_entry.id   AF-A0A7L2QZI6-F1
#
_cell.length_a   1.000
_cell.length_b   1.000
_cell.length_c   1.000
_cell.angle_alpha   90.00
_cell.angle_beta   90.00
_cell.angle_gamma   90.00
#
_symmetry.space_group_name_H-M   'P 1'
#
loop_
_entity.id
_entity.type
_entity.pdbx_description
1 polymer ?
#
loop_
_entity_poly.entity_id
_entity_poly.type
_entity_poly.pdbx_seq_one_letter_code
_entity_poly.pdbx_strand_id
1 'polypeptide(L)'
;PMAALEDAVGTVCWWGLSPAIDLRLHLPPEPESPGESSVLLVGAAEGRHLLMTAARARRGPPRDITVYVAEQSPEAVARQLLFLLLALEAPERPRAAARAAALLELLGSGRLRPGTAALLRGAAGRLRRWVSS
;
A
#
# COMPACT_ATOMS: atom_id res chain seq x y z
N PRO A 1 1.81 -3.30 -28.24
CA PRO A 1 0.59 -3.97 -28.73
C PRO A 1 -0.49 -4.00 -27.65
N MET A 2 -1.75 -3.78 -28.02
CA MET A 2 -2.91 -3.73 -27.11
C MET A 2 -3.00 -4.98 -26.20
N ALA A 3 -2.62 -6.15 -26.73
CA ALA A 3 -2.52 -7.41 -25.98
C ALA A 3 -1.54 -7.37 -24.79
N ALA A 4 -0.40 -6.66 -24.90
CA ALA A 4 0.55 -6.54 -23.79
C ALA A 4 0.06 -5.60 -22.68
N LEU A 5 -0.84 -4.66 -23.03
CA LEU A 5 -1.52 -3.81 -22.06
C LEU A 5 -2.65 -4.59 -21.38
N GLU A 6 -3.38 -5.42 -22.11
CA GLU A 6 -4.42 -6.31 -21.55
C GLU A 6 -3.82 -7.34 -20.59
N ASP A 7 -2.68 -7.94 -20.93
CA ASP A 7 -1.92 -8.79 -20.01
C ASP A 7 -1.48 -8.01 -18.77
N ALA A 8 -1.00 -6.77 -18.91
CA ALA A 8 -0.56 -5.94 -17.79
C ALA A 8 -1.72 -5.41 -16.90
N VAL A 9 -2.91 -5.20 -17.47
CA VAL A 9 -4.10 -4.69 -16.77
C VAL A 9 -4.86 -5.83 -16.08
N GLY A 10 -4.76 -7.06 -16.58
CA GLY A 10 -5.48 -8.23 -16.08
C GLY A 10 -4.73 -9.16 -15.14
N THR A 11 -3.39 -9.09 -15.02
CA THR A 11 -2.61 -10.12 -14.29
C THR A 11 -2.16 -9.78 -12.87
N VAL A 12 -2.28 -8.53 -12.37
CA VAL A 12 -1.44 -8.12 -11.20
C VAL A 12 -2.19 -7.61 -9.96
N CYS A 13 -3.52 -7.41 -9.96
CA CYS A 13 -4.21 -7.13 -8.69
C CYS A 13 -5.72 -7.40 -8.80
N TRP A 14 -6.25 -8.32 -7.99
CA TRP A 14 -7.69 -8.64 -7.95
C TRP A 14 -8.57 -7.45 -7.58
N TRP A 15 -7.93 -6.41 -7.05
CA TRP A 15 -8.59 -5.21 -6.60
C TRP A 15 -8.29 -4.00 -7.49
N GLY A 16 -7.53 -4.10 -8.58
CA GLY A 16 -7.01 -2.94 -9.34
C GLY A 16 -8.05 -1.85 -9.73
N LEU A 17 -9.33 -2.21 -9.86
CA LEU A 17 -10.42 -1.29 -10.22
C LEU A 17 -11.40 -0.94 -9.08
N SER A 18 -11.27 -1.57 -7.91
CA SER A 18 -12.18 -1.32 -6.78
C SER A 18 -11.71 -0.15 -5.91
N PRO A 19 -12.62 0.62 -5.29
CA PRO A 19 -12.23 1.61 -4.28
C PRO A 19 -11.49 1.01 -3.09
N ALA A 20 -10.63 1.80 -2.45
CA ALA A 20 -10.02 1.42 -1.18
C ALA A 20 -11.08 1.40 -0.06
N ILE A 21 -11.24 0.25 0.59
CA ILE A 21 -12.13 0.07 1.75
C ILE A 21 -11.39 0.26 3.08
N ASP A 22 -12.14 0.67 4.10
CA ASP A 22 -11.70 0.70 5.50
C ASP A 22 -12.05 -0.64 6.15
N LEU A 23 -11.03 -1.46 6.41
CA LEU A 23 -11.23 -2.84 6.88
C LEU A 23 -11.97 -2.91 8.22
N ARG A 24 -11.87 -1.86 9.05
CA ARG A 24 -12.57 -1.75 10.35
C ARG A 24 -14.08 -1.89 10.23
N LEU A 25 -14.66 -1.45 9.11
CA LEU A 25 -16.10 -1.47 8.88
C LEU A 25 -16.64 -2.86 8.52
N HIS A 26 -15.73 -3.80 8.23
CA HIS A 26 -16.05 -5.17 7.82
C HIS A 26 -15.64 -6.21 8.86
N LEU A 27 -15.10 -5.76 10.00
CA LEU A 27 -14.81 -6.62 11.13
C LEU A 27 -16.11 -6.97 11.86
N PRO A 28 -16.18 -8.15 12.49
CA PRO A 28 -17.27 -8.46 13.41
C PRO A 28 -17.36 -7.41 14.54
N PRO A 29 -18.52 -7.30 15.20
CA PRO A 29 -18.64 -6.53 16.44
C PRO A 29 -17.59 -7.01 17.45
N GLU A 30 -17.07 -6.09 18.27
CA GLU A 30 -16.05 -6.42 19.28
C GLU A 30 -16.57 -7.55 20.17
N PRO A 31 -15.81 -8.65 20.36
CA PRO A 31 -16.08 -9.57 21.45
C PRO A 31 -15.93 -8.82 22.80
N GLU A 32 -16.57 -9.31 23.86
CA GLU A 32 -16.52 -8.71 25.20
C GLU A 32 -15.09 -8.65 25.79
N SER A 33 -14.14 -9.37 25.20
CA SER A 33 -12.70 -9.32 25.50
C SER A 33 -11.94 -8.54 24.42
N PRO A 34 -10.86 -7.82 24.75
CA PRO A 34 -9.96 -7.23 23.77
C PRO A 34 -9.32 -8.32 22.91
N GLY A 35 -9.94 -8.61 21.77
CA GLY A 35 -9.53 -9.66 20.85
C GLY A 35 -8.88 -9.06 19.63
N GLU A 36 -7.66 -9.49 19.31
CA GLU A 36 -6.99 -9.11 18.08
C GLU A 36 -7.82 -9.58 16.87
N SER A 37 -8.18 -8.65 16.00
CA SER A 37 -8.88 -8.98 14.74
C SER A 37 -7.86 -9.27 13.65
N SER A 38 -7.99 -10.40 12.97
CA SER A 38 -7.14 -10.75 11.83
C SER A 38 -7.87 -10.58 10.51
N VAL A 39 -7.23 -9.96 9.52
CA VAL A 39 -7.75 -9.78 8.16
C VAL A 39 -6.77 -10.40 7.16
N LEU A 40 -7.26 -11.26 6.27
CA LEU A 40 -6.51 -11.77 5.13
C LEU A 40 -6.93 -11.04 3.85
N LEU A 41 -5.99 -10.37 3.21
CA LEU A 41 -6.17 -9.77 1.89
C LEU A 41 -5.50 -10.66 0.84
N VAL A 42 -6.28 -11.13 -0.12
CA VAL A 42 -5.78 -11.95 -1.24
C VAL A 42 -5.69 -11.10 -2.50
N GLY A 43 -4.52 -11.08 -3.15
CA GLY A 43 -4.30 -10.35 -4.39
C GLY A 43 -4.39 -8.83 -4.25
N ALA A 44 -4.17 -8.28 -3.05
CA ALA A 44 -4.36 -6.87 -2.71
C ALA A 44 -3.03 -6.11 -2.48
N ALA A 45 -2.05 -6.39 -3.33
CA ALA A 45 -0.68 -5.90 -3.18
C ALA A 45 -0.46 -4.41 -3.49
N GLU A 46 -1.51 -3.59 -3.61
CA GLU A 46 -1.36 -2.15 -3.82
C GLU A 46 -1.28 -1.35 -2.52
N GLY A 47 -1.51 -1.97 -1.36
CA GLY A 47 -1.38 -1.32 -0.05
C GLY A 47 -2.41 -0.23 0.26
N ARG A 48 -3.24 0.19 -0.71
CA ARG A 48 -4.24 1.25 -0.52
C ARG A 48 -5.31 0.93 0.53
N HIS A 49 -5.68 -0.34 0.71
CA HIS A 49 -6.60 -0.77 1.77
C HIS A 49 -5.99 -0.60 3.16
N LEU A 50 -4.70 -0.92 3.29
CA LEU A 50 -3.93 -0.67 4.51
C LEU A 50 -3.83 0.82 4.80
N LEU A 51 -3.47 1.63 3.79
CA LEU A 51 -3.36 3.08 3.94
C LEU A 51 -4.70 3.73 4.30
N MET A 52 -5.79 3.30 3.67
CA MET A 52 -7.14 3.77 3.96
C MET A 52 -7.57 3.44 5.39
N THR A 53 -7.35 2.19 5.81
CA THR A 53 -7.65 1.72 7.17
C THR A 53 -6.81 2.47 8.21
N ALA A 54 -5.50 2.61 7.97
CA ALA A 54 -4.59 3.35 8.86
C ALA A 54 -4.96 4.84 8.96
N ALA A 55 -5.30 5.49 7.84
CA ALA A 55 -5.73 6.89 7.84
C ALA A 55 -7.03 7.12 8.63
N ARG A 56 -7.88 6.09 8.72
CA ARG A 56 -9.14 6.10 9.46
C ARG A 56 -9.06 5.43 10.82
N ALA A 57 -7.91 4.92 11.25
CA ALA A 57 -7.75 4.19 12.50
C ALA A 57 -8.19 4.99 13.75
N ARG A 58 -8.07 6.32 13.71
CA ARG A 58 -8.52 7.22 14.79
C ARG A 58 -10.01 7.60 14.71
N ARG A 59 -10.73 7.14 13.69
CA ARG A 59 -12.17 7.40 13.51
C ARG A 59 -12.96 6.26 14.15
N GLY A 60 -13.31 6.43 15.42
CA GLY A 60 -14.04 5.43 16.22
C GLY A 60 -13.15 4.76 17.26
N PRO A 61 -13.63 3.70 17.92
CA PRO A 61 -12.88 3.01 18.96
C PRO A 61 -11.56 2.44 18.40
N PRO A 62 -10.49 2.42 19.22
CA PRO A 62 -9.26 1.71 18.86
C PRO A 62 -9.56 0.22 18.69
N ARG A 63 -8.94 -0.38 17.69
CA ARG A 63 -9.02 -1.81 17.39
C ARG A 63 -7.65 -2.29 16.97
N ASP A 64 -7.22 -3.40 17.55
CA ASP A 64 -5.98 -4.06 17.16
C ASP A 64 -6.28 -4.98 15.97
N ILE A 65 -5.65 -4.67 14.84
CA ILE A 65 -5.91 -5.35 13.56
C ILE A 65 -4.59 -5.85 13.00
N THR A 66 -4.49 -7.16 12.85
CA THR A 66 -3.39 -7.84 12.17
C THR A 66 -3.80 -8.11 10.73
N VAL A 67 -3.07 -7.54 9.77
CA VAL A 67 -3.36 -7.70 8.34
C VAL A 67 -2.34 -8.63 7.70
N TYR A 68 -2.82 -9.73 7.14
CA TYR A 68 -2.06 -10.66 6.32
C TYR A 68 -2.33 -10.37 4.84
N VAL A 69 -1.29 -10.38 4.01
CA VAL A 69 -1.42 -10.21 2.57
C VAL A 69 -0.90 -11.46 1.89
N ALA A 70 -1.77 -12.16 1.17
CA ALA A 70 -1.42 -13.28 0.32
C ALA A 70 -1.31 -12.80 -1.12
N GLU A 71 -0.10 -12.82 -1.66
CA GLU A 71 0.22 -12.39 -3.01
C GLU A 71 1.21 -13.39 -3.64
N GLN A 72 0.99 -13.73 -4.91
CA GLN A 72 1.82 -14.69 -5.64
C GLN A 72 2.96 -14.01 -6.41
N SER A 73 2.77 -12.76 -6.84
CA SER A 73 3.79 -12.02 -7.57
C SER A 73 4.78 -11.31 -6.61
N PRO A 74 6.08 -11.64 -6.66
CA PRO A 74 7.08 -10.90 -5.88
C PRO A 74 7.19 -9.44 -6.31
N GLU A 75 6.96 -9.12 -7.59
CA GLU A 75 6.92 -7.75 -8.10
C GLU A 75 5.79 -6.94 -7.45
N ALA A 76 4.61 -7.54 -7.30
CA ALA A 76 3.47 -6.92 -6.65
C ALA A 76 3.76 -6.66 -5.16
N VAL A 77 4.34 -7.63 -4.44
CA VAL A 77 4.78 -7.46 -3.04
C VAL A 77 5.84 -6.36 -2.92
N ALA A 78 6.87 -6.36 -3.77
CA ALA A 78 7.92 -5.35 -3.74
C ALA A 78 7.36 -3.94 -3.99
N ARG A 79 6.45 -3.80 -4.95
CA ARG A 79 5.72 -2.55 -5.24
C ARG A 79 4.89 -2.11 -4.04
N GLN A 80 4.19 -3.02 -3.37
CA GLN A 80 3.43 -2.73 -2.15
C GLN A 80 4.32 -2.13 -1.07
N LEU A 81 5.41 -2.82 -0.75
CA LEU A 81 6.34 -2.42 0.30
C LEU A 81 6.96 -1.06 -0.03
N LEU A 82 7.28 -0.81 -1.30
CA LEU A 82 7.82 0.46 -1.75
C LEU A 82 6.83 1.61 -1.55
N PHE A 83 5.55 1.40 -1.91
CA PHE A 83 4.51 2.41 -1.70
C PHE A 83 4.20 2.64 -0.22
N LEU A 84 4.13 1.58 0.58
CA LEU A 84 3.95 1.69 2.03
C LEU A 84 5.12 2.45 2.67
N LEU A 85 6.34 2.16 2.27
CA LEU A 85 7.52 2.91 2.72
C LEU A 85 7.46 4.38 2.38
N LEU A 86 7.11 4.72 1.13
CA LEU A 86 6.97 6.12 0.72
C LEU A 86 5.85 6.85 1.47
N ALA A 87 4.77 6.14 1.78
CA ALA A 87 3.65 6.68 2.54
C ALA A 87 4.00 6.87 4.03
N LEU A 88 4.68 5.89 4.64
CA LEU A 88 4.83 5.77 6.09
C LEU A 88 6.19 6.28 6.62
N GLU A 89 7.30 6.01 5.91
CA GLU A 89 8.62 6.43 6.37
C GLU A 89 8.97 7.87 6.00
N ALA A 90 9.67 8.54 6.92
CA ALA A 90 10.14 9.91 6.75
C ALA A 90 11.65 10.01 7.07
N PRO A 91 12.54 9.86 6.08
CA PRO A 91 13.97 10.10 6.30
C PRO A 91 14.30 11.60 6.45
N GLU A 92 13.71 12.51 5.65
CA GLU A 92 14.01 13.96 5.71
C GLU A 92 12.77 14.91 5.62
N ARG A 93 11.56 14.44 6.00
CA ARG A 93 10.27 15.19 6.11
C ARG A 93 9.86 16.13 4.95
N PRO A 94 9.48 15.57 3.78
CA PRO A 94 8.46 16.21 2.96
C PRO A 94 7.11 16.25 3.71
N ARG A 95 6.37 17.37 3.63
CA ARG A 95 5.00 17.50 4.16
C ARG A 95 4.12 16.34 3.65
N ALA A 96 3.10 15.93 4.41
CA ALA A 96 2.17 14.86 4.01
C ALA A 96 1.61 15.06 2.59
N ALA A 97 1.33 16.31 2.20
CA ALA A 97 0.91 16.68 0.85
C ALA A 97 1.94 16.34 -0.24
N ALA A 98 3.24 16.53 0.02
CA ALA A 98 4.30 16.20 -0.93
C ALA A 98 4.45 14.68 -1.11
N ARG A 99 4.26 13.90 -0.04
CA ARG A 99 4.21 12.43 -0.12
C ARG A 99 2.99 11.95 -0.90
N ALA A 100 1.81 12.50 -0.62
CA ALA A 100 0.61 12.20 -1.38
C ALA A 100 0.77 12.55 -2.88
N ALA A 101 1.36 13.72 -3.19
CA ALA A 101 1.64 14.12 -4.57
C ALA A 101 2.62 13.17 -5.28
N ALA A 102 3.67 12.71 -4.59
CA ALA A 102 4.61 11.73 -5.11
C ALA A 102 3.94 10.37 -5.39
N LEU A 103 3.08 9.90 -4.48
CA LEU A 103 2.32 8.66 -4.66
C LEU A 103 1.34 8.76 -5.85
N LEU A 104 0.58 9.85 -5.95
CA LEU A 104 -0.34 10.08 -7.07
C LEU A 104 0.40 10.16 -8.42
N GLU A 105 1.58 10.79 -8.43
CA GLU A 105 2.42 10.83 -9.62
C GLU A 105 2.92 9.44 -10.03
N LEU A 106 3.39 8.64 -9.07
CA LEU A 106 3.85 7.26 -9.32
C LEU A 106 2.74 6.34 -9.84
N LEU A 107 1.48 6.58 -9.43
CA LEU A 107 0.33 5.78 -9.87
C LEU A 107 -0.22 6.22 -11.23
N GLY A 108 -0.09 7.51 -11.59
CA GLY A 108 -0.81 8.09 -12.73
C GLY A 108 0.04 8.67 -13.85
N SER A 109 1.36 8.74 -13.69
CA SER A 109 2.24 9.45 -14.63
C SER A 109 3.29 8.54 -15.26
N GLY A 110 3.39 8.56 -16.60
CA GLY A 110 4.46 7.86 -17.33
C GLY A 110 5.84 8.53 -17.23
N ARG A 111 5.91 9.73 -16.63
CA ARG A 111 7.16 10.48 -16.39
C ARG A 111 7.15 11.00 -14.97
N LEU A 112 8.30 10.94 -14.30
CA LEU A 112 8.46 11.40 -12.92
C LEU A 112 9.26 12.69 -12.87
N ARG A 113 8.83 13.61 -12.00
CA ARG A 113 9.62 14.76 -11.57
C ARG A 113 10.89 14.29 -10.85
N PRO A 114 11.98 15.08 -10.92
CA PRO A 114 13.25 14.71 -10.28
C PRO A 114 13.12 14.39 -8.78
N GLY A 115 12.28 15.13 -8.04
CA GLY A 115 12.04 14.91 -6.62
C GLY A 115 11.37 13.56 -6.34
N THR A 116 10.30 13.23 -7.08
CA THR A 116 9.61 11.93 -6.96
C THR A 116 10.53 10.77 -7.34
N ALA A 117 11.35 10.93 -8.40
CA ALA A 117 12.35 9.94 -8.79
C ALA A 117 13.44 9.75 -7.72
N ALA A 118 13.87 10.81 -7.03
CA ALA A 118 14.82 10.72 -5.93
C ALA A 118 14.23 9.96 -4.72
N LEU A 119 12.99 10.27 -4.33
CA LEU A 119 12.28 9.56 -3.27
C LEU A 119 12.12 8.07 -3.59
N LEU A 120 11.70 7.75 -4.81
CA LEU A 120 11.56 6.38 -5.29
C LEU A 120 12.87 5.60 -5.19
N ARG A 121 13.97 6.16 -5.71
CA ARG A 121 15.31 5.53 -5.64
C ARG A 121 15.78 5.34 -4.20
N GLY A 122 15.55 6.32 -3.33
CA GLY A 122 15.90 6.23 -1.92
C GLY A 122 15.16 5.11 -1.20
N ALA A 123 13.84 5.01 -1.40
CA ALA A 123 13.01 3.96 -0.81
C ALA A 123 13.37 2.56 -1.35
N ALA A 124 13.55 2.43 -2.67
CA ALA A 124 13.98 1.18 -3.30
C ALA A 124 15.35 0.73 -2.79
N GLY A 125 16.29 1.67 -2.62
CA GLY A 125 17.60 1.39 -2.05
C GLY A 125 17.54 0.87 -0.61
N ARG A 126 16.57 1.33 0.21
CA ARG A 126 16.33 0.79 1.57
C ARG A 126 15.77 -0.62 1.53
N LEU A 127 14.71 -0.85 0.73
CA LEU A 127 14.13 -2.18 0.57
C LEU A 127 15.16 -3.22 0.15
N ARG A 128 15.98 -2.87 -0.85
CA ARG A 128 17.02 -3.77 -1.33
C ARG A 128 17.96 -4.20 -0.21
N ARG A 129 18.35 -3.27 0.67
CA ARG A 129 19.19 -3.61 1.83
C ARG A 129 18.48 -4.58 2.76
N TRP A 130 17.22 -4.34 3.11
CA TRP A 130 16.48 -5.23 4.02
C TRP A 130 16.34 -6.66 3.52
N VAL A 131 16.19 -6.85 2.20
CA VAL A 131 16.03 -8.19 1.62
C VAL A 131 17.37 -8.89 1.37
N SER A 132 18.47 -8.14 1.24
CA SER A 132 19.81 -8.68 1.01
C SER A 132 20.67 -8.78 2.27
N SER A 133 20.11 -8.51 3.45
CA SER A 133 20.81 -8.57 4.75
C SER A 133 20.73 -9.96 5.37
#